data_AF-A0A6C0ASS0-F1
#
_entry.id   AF-A0A6C0ASS0-F1
#
_cell.length_a   1.000
_cell.length_b   1.000
_cell.length_c   1.000
_cell.angle_alpha   90.00
_cell.angle_beta   90.00
_cell.angle_gamma   90.00
#
_symmetry.space_group_name_H-M   'P 1'
#
loop_
_entity.id
_entity.type
_entity.pdbx_description
1 polymer ?
#
loop_
_entity_poly.entity_id
_entity_poly.type
_entity_poly.pdbx_seq_one_letter_code
_entity_poly.pdbx_strand_id
1 'polypeptide(L)'
;MIAYFVLGFVFNSSSSGLSTIIDFCIFGALLLFILIQYYTTTPDQQQKYFTNAYNWLIGVINNPAAIIADVVFLVALYLVVYLVRIPMDGSKPISVSFIESSAWILLVVMIINDFFKYVLKIDLTDMLSQMWKTTSKQIDISGNPISAVTSNIANVTKNIDGNEVFNVSNNLYTYDDAQAICTSYGAKLATYDQIEQAYNNGGEWCNYGWSDGQMILFPTQKSTWQKLQKNAKHKNDCGRPGINGGFIDNPYMKFGVNCYGKKPPPTADDMNRLSAKQNQVTPMSDEDLALQSKVDYWKKNSSKLLQLNSYNTKKWSSVS
;
A
#
# COMPACT_ATOMS: atom_id res chain seq x y z
N MET A 1 -14.59 -3.03 -49.73
CA MET A 1 -14.61 -2.42 -51.09
C MET A 1 -15.64 -1.30 -51.20
N ILE A 2 -16.90 -1.50 -50.79
CA ILE A 2 -17.98 -0.51 -50.96
C ILE A 2 -17.84 0.71 -50.04
N ALA A 3 -17.45 0.57 -48.77
CA ALA A 3 -17.40 1.71 -47.84
C ALA A 3 -16.36 2.79 -48.22
N TYR A 4 -15.12 2.39 -48.57
CA TYR A 4 -14.07 3.32 -48.98
C TYR A 4 -14.31 3.88 -50.40
N PHE A 5 -14.96 3.09 -51.27
CA PHE A 5 -15.33 3.54 -52.62
C PHE A 5 -16.52 4.50 -52.58
N VAL A 6 -17.52 4.28 -51.71
CA VAL A 6 -18.66 5.18 -51.52
C VAL A 6 -18.22 6.47 -50.84
N LEU A 7 -17.37 6.40 -49.80
CA LEU A 7 -16.83 7.61 -49.16
C LEU A 7 -15.87 8.39 -50.09
N GLY A 8 -15.02 7.71 -50.86
CA GLY A 8 -14.13 8.34 -51.84
C GLY A 8 -14.84 8.87 -53.10
N PHE A 9 -16.00 8.31 -53.46
CA PHE A 9 -16.82 8.78 -54.58
C PHE A 9 -17.74 9.94 -54.19
N VAL A 10 -18.25 9.97 -52.95
CA VAL A 10 -19.08 11.07 -52.43
C VAL A 10 -18.23 12.28 -52.01
N PHE A 11 -17.03 12.04 -51.48
CA PHE A 11 -16.10 13.08 -51.05
C PHE A 11 -14.81 12.93 -51.83
N ASN A 12 -14.70 13.61 -52.97
CA ASN A 12 -13.50 13.69 -53.82
C ASN A 12 -12.32 14.32 -53.05
N SER A 13 -11.74 13.56 -52.12
CA SER A 13 -10.88 14.06 -51.04
C SER A 13 -9.63 13.19 -50.93
N SER A 14 -8.50 13.84 -50.63
CA SER A 14 -7.21 13.20 -50.42
C SER A 14 -7.25 12.23 -49.22
N SER A 15 -6.27 11.32 -49.13
CA SER A 15 -6.15 10.35 -48.01
C SER A 15 -6.22 11.01 -46.63
N SER A 16 -5.69 12.23 -46.49
CA SER A 16 -5.79 13.04 -45.26
C SER A 16 -7.23 13.52 -44.99
N GLY A 17 -7.95 13.96 -46.02
CA GLY A 17 -9.35 14.39 -45.89
C GLY A 17 -10.26 13.25 -45.44
N LEU A 18 -10.02 12.03 -45.94
CA LEU A 18 -10.80 10.86 -45.54
C LEU A 18 -10.55 10.44 -44.09
N SER A 19 -9.29 10.51 -43.63
CA SER A 19 -8.94 10.26 -42.22
C SER A 19 -9.69 11.19 -41.27
N THR A 20 -9.73 12.48 -41.60
CA THR A 20 -10.42 13.49 -40.81
C THR A 20 -11.94 13.28 -40.79
N ILE A 21 -12.54 12.83 -41.90
CA ILE A 21 -13.98 12.49 -41.95
C ILE A 21 -14.29 11.32 -41.02
N ILE A 22 -13.46 10.27 -41.03
CA ILE A 22 -13.62 9.12 -40.13
C ILE A 22 -13.59 9.56 -38.66
N ASP A 23 -12.65 10.44 -38.30
CA ASP A 23 -12.55 10.98 -36.94
C ASP A 23 -13.79 11.79 -36.55
N PHE A 24 -14.28 12.68 -37.43
CA PHE A 24 -15.50 13.45 -37.16
C PHE A 24 -16.74 12.57 -37.02
N CYS A 25 -16.86 11.53 -37.83
CA CYS A 25 -17.97 10.58 -37.72
C CYS A 25 -17.94 9.82 -36.39
N ILE A 26 -16.77 9.30 -35.99
CA ILE A 26 -16.63 8.52 -34.76
C ILE A 26 -16.81 9.40 -33.53
N PHE A 27 -16.09 10.52 -33.43
CA PHE A 27 -16.21 11.41 -32.27
C PHE A 27 -17.56 12.12 -32.23
N GLY A 28 -18.14 12.46 -33.38
CA GLY A 28 -19.49 13.01 -33.47
C GLY A 28 -20.55 12.04 -32.95
N ALA A 29 -20.47 10.76 -33.34
CA ALA A 29 -21.37 9.73 -32.81
C ALA A 29 -21.18 9.50 -31.31
N LEU A 30 -19.93 9.51 -30.82
CA LEU A 30 -19.59 9.36 -29.40
C LEU A 30 -20.12 10.54 -28.57
N LEU A 31 -19.94 11.77 -29.06
CA LEU A 31 -20.43 12.97 -28.40
C LEU A 31 -21.97 13.02 -28.40
N LEU A 32 -22.61 12.64 -29.50
CA LEU A 32 -24.07 12.52 -29.56
C LEU A 32 -24.56 11.47 -28.55
N PHE A 33 -23.92 10.31 -28.47
CA PHE A 33 -24.26 9.28 -27.50
C PHE A 33 -24.10 9.77 -26.05
N ILE A 34 -22.99 10.42 -25.72
CA ILE A 34 -22.75 11.00 -24.39
C ILE A 34 -23.81 12.05 -24.05
N LEU A 35 -24.15 12.94 -24.98
CA LEU A 35 -25.19 13.94 -24.77
C LEU A 35 -26.56 13.29 -24.55
N ILE A 36 -26.92 12.30 -25.36
CA ILE A 36 -28.17 11.55 -25.18
C ILE A 36 -28.19 10.94 -23.78
N GLN A 37 -27.13 10.21 -23.38
CA GLN A 37 -27.05 9.63 -22.05
C GLN A 37 -27.14 10.70 -20.95
N TYR A 38 -26.44 11.82 -21.10
CA TYR A 38 -26.46 12.90 -20.12
C TYR A 38 -27.87 13.47 -19.91
N TYR A 39 -28.64 13.69 -20.98
CA TYR A 39 -30.00 14.22 -20.90
C TYR A 39 -31.06 13.20 -20.51
N THR A 40 -30.83 11.90 -20.77
CA THR A 40 -31.80 10.84 -20.44
C THR A 40 -31.63 10.26 -19.04
N THR A 41 -30.51 10.53 -18.37
CA THR A 41 -30.10 9.85 -17.13
C THR A 41 -30.17 10.76 -15.91
N THR A 42 -30.77 10.28 -14.81
CA THR A 42 -30.86 11.01 -13.53
C THR A 42 -29.49 11.13 -12.82
N PRO A 43 -29.28 12.15 -11.95
CA PRO A 43 -28.00 12.33 -11.25
C PRO A 43 -27.49 11.08 -10.49
N ASP A 44 -28.39 10.36 -9.81
CA ASP A 44 -28.06 9.12 -9.10
C ASP A 44 -27.63 7.98 -10.03
N GLN A 45 -28.10 7.98 -11.28
CA GLN A 45 -27.69 7.02 -12.28
C GLN A 45 -26.34 7.40 -12.89
N GLN A 46 -26.00 8.68 -13.02
CA GLN A 46 -24.71 9.13 -13.56
C GLN A 46 -23.51 8.58 -12.77
N GLN A 47 -23.59 8.56 -11.43
CA GLN A 47 -22.55 7.98 -10.57
C GLN A 47 -22.43 6.44 -10.74
N LYS A 48 -23.53 5.76 -11.08
CA LYS A 48 -23.56 4.32 -11.35
C LYS A 48 -22.90 3.97 -12.69
N TYR A 49 -22.95 4.82 -13.71
CA TYR A 49 -22.25 4.55 -14.98
C TYR A 49 -20.74 4.44 -14.80
N PHE A 50 -20.13 5.39 -14.09
CA PHE A 50 -18.69 5.36 -13.81
C PHE A 50 -18.31 4.16 -12.97
N THR A 51 -19.10 3.84 -11.94
CA THR A 51 -18.86 2.68 -11.08
C THR A 51 -19.00 1.36 -11.84
N ASN A 52 -20.00 1.25 -12.72
CA ASN A 52 -20.20 0.06 -13.54
C ASN A 52 -19.09 -0.10 -14.59
N ALA A 53 -18.68 0.98 -15.24
CA ALA A 53 -17.56 0.97 -16.19
C ALA A 53 -16.25 0.56 -15.50
N TYR A 54 -15.99 1.10 -14.29
CA TYR A 54 -14.85 0.72 -13.47
C TYR A 54 -14.89 -0.77 -13.09
N ASN A 55 -16.02 -1.25 -12.55
CA ASN A 55 -16.17 -2.64 -12.14
C ASN A 55 -16.01 -3.61 -13.32
N TRP A 56 -16.54 -3.24 -14.49
CA TRP A 56 -16.35 -4.00 -15.72
C TRP A 56 -14.86 -4.06 -16.11
N LEU A 57 -14.16 -2.91 -16.12
CA LEU A 57 -12.74 -2.83 -16.47
C LEU A 57 -11.87 -3.67 -15.52
N ILE A 58 -12.10 -3.57 -14.21
CA ILE A 58 -11.40 -4.39 -13.22
C ILE A 58 -11.70 -5.87 -13.40
N GLY A 59 -12.95 -6.22 -13.73
CA GLY A 59 -13.33 -7.59 -14.04
C GLY A 59 -12.57 -8.16 -15.25
N VAL A 60 -12.36 -7.35 -16.28
CA VAL A 60 -11.53 -7.70 -17.44
C VAL A 60 -10.08 -7.90 -17.02
N ILE A 61 -9.48 -6.95 -16.29
CA ILE A 61 -8.08 -7.01 -15.85
C ILE A 61 -7.80 -8.23 -14.95
N ASN A 62 -8.77 -8.62 -14.14
CA ASN A 62 -8.63 -9.75 -13.21
C ASN A 62 -8.80 -11.13 -13.82
N ASN A 63 -9.31 -11.19 -15.05
CA ASN A 63 -9.56 -12.45 -15.73
C ASN A 63 -8.37 -12.78 -16.64
N PRO A 64 -7.55 -13.81 -16.32
CA PRO A 64 -6.39 -14.15 -17.14
C PRO A 64 -6.78 -14.56 -18.58
N ALA A 65 -7.99 -15.07 -18.78
CA ALA A 65 -8.50 -15.41 -20.12
C ALA A 65 -8.84 -14.17 -20.96
N ALA A 66 -8.97 -12.99 -20.34
CA ALA A 66 -9.26 -11.74 -21.05
C ALA A 66 -8.10 -11.30 -21.96
N ILE A 67 -6.85 -11.70 -21.66
CA ILE A 67 -5.69 -11.47 -22.53
C ILE A 67 -5.93 -12.07 -23.92
N ILE A 68 -6.50 -13.28 -23.98
CA ILE A 68 -6.81 -13.94 -25.25
C ILE A 68 -7.85 -13.14 -26.02
N ALA A 69 -8.90 -12.68 -25.35
CA ALA A 69 -9.95 -11.89 -25.96
C ALA A 69 -9.42 -10.55 -26.51
N ASP A 70 -8.52 -9.89 -25.78
CA ASP A 70 -7.90 -8.62 -26.20
C ASP A 70 -6.94 -8.81 -27.38
N VAL A 71 -6.17 -9.90 -27.41
CA VAL A 71 -5.33 -10.26 -28.57
C VAL A 71 -6.20 -10.56 -29.81
N VAL A 72 -7.30 -11.30 -29.65
CA VAL A 72 -8.25 -11.55 -30.73
C VAL A 72 -8.87 -10.25 -31.22
N PHE A 73 -9.22 -9.33 -30.30
CA PHE A 73 -9.72 -8.01 -30.63
C PHE A 73 -8.70 -7.20 -31.43
N LEU A 74 -7.42 -7.16 -31.02
CA LEU A 74 -6.36 -6.49 -31.77
C LEU A 74 -6.23 -7.05 -33.19
N VAL A 75 -6.20 -8.37 -33.34
CA VAL A 75 -6.15 -9.02 -34.67
C VAL A 75 -7.36 -8.65 -35.52
N ALA A 76 -8.57 -8.68 -34.94
CA ALA A 76 -9.79 -8.28 -35.63
C ALA A 76 -9.78 -6.80 -36.02
N LEU A 77 -9.28 -5.91 -35.15
CA LEU A 77 -9.14 -4.47 -35.42
C LEU A 77 -8.24 -4.24 -36.62
N TYR A 78 -7.04 -4.85 -36.65
CA TYR A 78 -6.12 -4.75 -37.79
C TYR A 78 -6.71 -5.35 -39.07
N LEU A 79 -7.45 -6.46 -38.96
CA LEU A 79 -8.14 -7.05 -40.11
C LEU A 79 -9.20 -6.10 -40.67
N VAL A 80 -10.00 -5.46 -39.83
CA VAL A 80 -11.02 -4.48 -40.26
C VAL A 80 -10.36 -3.25 -40.89
N VAL A 81 -9.33 -2.70 -40.24
CA VAL A 81 -8.53 -1.57 -40.77
C VAL A 81 -7.97 -1.90 -42.16
N TYR A 82 -7.42 -3.11 -42.33
CA TYR A 82 -6.91 -3.61 -43.60
C TYR A 82 -8.00 -3.79 -44.66
N LEU A 83 -9.14 -4.41 -44.32
CA LEU A 83 -10.26 -4.65 -45.24
C LEU A 83 -10.97 -3.36 -45.68
N VAL A 84 -11.04 -2.39 -44.77
CA VAL A 84 -11.59 -1.05 -45.04
C VAL A 84 -10.56 -0.16 -45.73
N ARG A 85 -9.28 -0.58 -45.80
CA ARG A 85 -8.15 0.17 -46.38
C ARG A 85 -7.91 1.52 -45.70
N ILE A 86 -8.06 1.55 -44.37
CA ILE A 86 -7.73 2.75 -43.60
C ILE A 86 -6.21 2.96 -43.66
N PRO A 87 -5.71 4.16 -44.00
CA PRO A 87 -4.28 4.44 -44.03
C PRO A 87 -3.65 4.25 -42.64
N MET A 88 -2.55 3.49 -42.57
CA MET A 88 -1.82 3.23 -41.33
C MET A 88 -0.50 4.02 -41.23
N ASP A 89 -0.04 4.61 -42.34
CA ASP A 89 1.19 5.39 -42.42
C ASP A 89 0.88 6.85 -42.80
N GLY A 90 1.45 7.80 -42.06
CA GLY A 90 1.44 9.25 -42.37
C GLY A 90 0.09 9.98 -42.21
N SER A 91 -1.04 9.31 -42.39
CA SER A 91 -2.39 9.91 -42.30
C SER A 91 -3.39 9.00 -41.58
N LYS A 92 -2.97 8.34 -40.50
CA LYS A 92 -3.81 7.44 -39.70
C LYS A 92 -4.88 8.23 -38.93
N PRO A 93 -6.15 7.79 -38.91
CA PRO A 93 -7.19 8.42 -38.10
C PRO A 93 -6.84 8.41 -36.62
N ILE A 94 -7.08 9.54 -35.94
CA ILE A 94 -6.80 9.71 -34.51
C ILE A 94 -7.62 8.72 -33.69
N SER A 95 -8.89 8.51 -34.08
CA SER A 95 -9.80 7.51 -33.49
C SER A 95 -9.22 6.10 -33.51
N VAL A 96 -8.73 5.64 -34.66
CA VAL A 96 -8.09 4.33 -34.81
C VAL A 96 -6.81 4.26 -33.99
N SER A 97 -6.01 5.33 -33.98
CA SER A 97 -4.79 5.40 -33.17
C SER A 97 -5.09 5.33 -31.67
N PHE A 98 -6.15 5.99 -31.21
CA PHE A 98 -6.59 5.98 -29.82
C PHE A 98 -7.03 4.58 -29.41
N ILE A 99 -7.91 3.95 -30.18
CA ILE A 99 -8.40 2.59 -29.90
C ILE A 99 -7.25 1.58 -29.83
N GLU A 100 -6.33 1.63 -30.80
CA GLU A 100 -5.16 0.74 -30.82
C GLU A 100 -4.25 0.97 -29.62
N SER A 101 -3.96 2.24 -29.28
CA SER A 101 -3.10 2.57 -28.14
C SER A 101 -3.74 2.13 -26.83
N SER A 102 -5.05 2.35 -26.66
CA SER A 102 -5.79 1.90 -25.48
C SER A 102 -5.76 0.38 -25.33
N ALA A 103 -5.90 -0.38 -26.41
CA ALA A 103 -5.82 -1.84 -26.39
C ALA A 103 -4.41 -2.33 -26.01
N TRP A 104 -3.34 -1.77 -26.59
CA TRP A 104 -1.97 -2.13 -26.18
C TRP A 104 -1.67 -1.80 -24.72
N ILE A 105 -2.11 -0.63 -24.23
CA ILE A 105 -1.96 -0.25 -22.83
C ILE A 105 -2.69 -1.25 -21.94
N LEU A 106 -3.93 -1.61 -22.28
CA LEU A 106 -4.71 -2.59 -21.54
C LEU A 106 -4.00 -3.95 -21.50
N LEU A 107 -3.47 -4.43 -22.63
CA LEU A 107 -2.70 -5.67 -22.71
C LEU A 107 -1.51 -5.68 -21.75
N VAL A 108 -0.71 -4.59 -21.75
CA VAL A 108 0.44 -4.46 -20.85
C VAL A 108 0.01 -4.46 -19.39
N VAL A 109 -1.05 -3.72 -19.05
CA VAL A 109 -1.61 -3.69 -17.69
C VAL A 109 -2.06 -5.07 -17.24
N MET A 110 -2.72 -5.85 -18.11
CA MET A 110 -3.14 -7.22 -17.79
C MET A 110 -1.94 -8.15 -17.55
N ILE A 111 -0.91 -8.09 -18.40
CA ILE A 111 0.31 -8.89 -18.23
C ILE A 111 1.00 -8.56 -16.90
N ILE A 112 1.12 -7.28 -16.56
CA ILE A 112 1.68 -6.85 -15.28
C ILE A 112 0.82 -7.36 -14.13
N ASN A 113 -0.50 -7.21 -14.20
CA ASN A 113 -1.41 -7.71 -13.16
C ASN A 113 -1.24 -9.22 -12.94
N ASP A 114 -1.20 -10.00 -14.02
CA ASP A 114 -1.01 -11.46 -13.95
C ASP A 114 0.37 -11.83 -13.39
N PHE A 115 1.43 -11.09 -13.73
CA PHE A 115 2.74 -11.29 -13.13
C PHE A 115 2.70 -11.10 -11.61
N PHE A 116 2.16 -9.98 -11.13
CA PHE A 116 2.09 -9.73 -9.69
C PHE A 116 1.18 -10.73 -8.97
N LYS A 117 0.05 -11.10 -9.58
CA LYS A 117 -0.91 -12.03 -9.00
C LYS A 117 -0.39 -13.46 -8.95
N TYR A 118 0.16 -13.95 -10.06
CA TYR A 118 0.56 -15.35 -10.17
C TYR A 118 2.01 -15.61 -9.74
N VAL A 119 2.93 -14.66 -9.97
CA VAL A 119 4.36 -14.79 -9.61
C VAL A 119 4.63 -14.23 -8.22
N LEU A 120 4.24 -12.97 -7.96
CA LEU A 120 4.53 -12.30 -6.68
C LEU A 120 3.48 -12.59 -5.59
N LYS A 121 2.35 -13.22 -5.93
CA LYS A 121 1.22 -13.47 -5.03
C LYS A 121 0.66 -12.20 -4.38
N ILE A 122 0.72 -11.07 -5.09
CA ILE A 122 0.19 -9.76 -4.68
C ILE A 122 -1.01 -9.42 -5.56
N ASP A 123 -2.14 -9.02 -4.97
CA ASP A 123 -3.32 -8.58 -5.73
C ASP A 123 -3.29 -7.05 -5.96
N LEU A 124 -2.93 -6.62 -7.18
CA LEU A 124 -2.92 -5.19 -7.53
C LEU A 124 -4.31 -4.59 -7.63
N THR A 125 -5.32 -5.39 -7.98
CA THR A 125 -6.68 -4.90 -8.19
C THR A 125 -7.38 -4.58 -6.88
N ASP A 126 -7.02 -5.30 -5.81
CA ASP A 126 -7.47 -4.97 -4.45
C ASP A 126 -6.92 -3.63 -3.98
N MET A 127 -5.65 -3.32 -4.29
CA MET A 127 -5.06 -2.01 -3.99
C MET A 127 -5.72 -0.88 -4.79
N LEU A 128 -5.96 -1.08 -6.09
CA LEU A 128 -6.62 -0.10 -6.96
C LEU A 128 -8.09 0.11 -6.58
N SER A 129 -8.82 -0.95 -6.21
CA SER A 129 -10.21 -0.87 -5.77
C SER A 129 -10.38 -0.12 -4.45
N GLN A 130 -9.40 -0.20 -3.56
CA GLN A 130 -9.37 0.58 -2.33
C GLN A 130 -9.17 2.08 -2.61
N MET A 131 -8.30 2.43 -3.58
CA MET A 131 -8.15 3.83 -4.04
C MET A 131 -9.43 4.37 -4.69
N TRP A 132 -10.08 3.58 -5.56
CA TRP A 132 -11.32 4.01 -6.21
C TRP A 132 -12.47 4.22 -5.22
N LYS A 133 -12.66 3.30 -4.27
CA LYS A 133 -13.71 3.42 -3.23
C LYS A 133 -13.49 4.63 -2.32
N THR A 134 -12.23 4.97 -2.03
CA THR A 134 -11.88 6.15 -1.22
C THR A 134 -12.21 7.44 -1.98
N THR A 135 -11.95 7.47 -3.29
CA THR A 135 -12.27 8.59 -4.17
C THR A 135 -13.78 8.76 -4.37
N SER A 136 -14.54 7.67 -4.56
CA SER A 136 -15.99 7.74 -4.76
C SER A 136 -16.76 8.12 -3.49
N LYS A 137 -16.24 7.79 -2.29
CA LYS A 137 -16.85 8.14 -1.01
C LYS A 137 -16.74 9.63 -0.66
N GLN A 138 -15.78 10.35 -1.24
CA GLN A 138 -15.63 11.80 -1.07
C GLN A 138 -16.70 12.62 -1.83
N ILE A 139 -17.48 11.98 -2.72
CA ILE A 139 -18.50 12.66 -3.53
C ILE A 139 -19.89 12.68 -2.84
N ASP A 140 -20.09 11.88 -1.78
CA ASP A 140 -21.38 11.74 -1.06
C ASP A 140 -21.47 12.59 0.24
N ILE A 141 -20.76 13.71 0.36
CA ILE A 141 -20.93 14.61 1.53
C ILE A 141 -21.80 15.81 1.13
N SER A 142 -23.09 15.54 0.97
CA SER A 142 -24.13 16.53 1.20
C SER A 142 -24.27 16.77 2.70
N GLY A 143 -23.59 17.83 3.18
CA GLY A 143 -24.05 18.73 4.25
C GLY A 143 -24.49 18.13 5.59
N ASN A 144 -23.57 18.03 6.55
CA ASN A 144 -23.82 18.50 7.93
C ASN A 144 -22.51 18.70 8.71
N PRO A 145 -22.22 19.89 9.28
CA PRO A 145 -21.05 20.07 10.15
C PRO A 145 -21.44 19.73 11.60
N ILE A 146 -20.68 18.87 12.27
CA ILE A 146 -20.79 18.69 13.73
C ILE A 146 -19.53 19.21 14.40
N SER A 147 -19.66 20.46 14.83
CA SER A 147 -19.22 21.09 16.08
C SER A 147 -17.91 20.63 16.72
N ALA A 148 -16.97 21.57 16.75
CA ALA A 148 -15.93 21.66 17.75
C ALA A 148 -16.52 21.69 19.17
N VAL A 149 -15.98 20.85 20.05
CA VAL A 149 -16.13 21.01 21.51
C VAL A 149 -14.75 21.15 22.10
N THR A 150 -14.47 22.36 22.57
CA THR A 150 -13.34 22.72 23.41
C THR A 150 -13.73 22.47 24.87
N SER A 151 -12.94 21.73 25.63
CA SER A 151 -12.84 21.91 27.08
C SER A 151 -11.56 21.29 27.63
N ASN A 152 -10.72 22.16 28.18
CA ASN A 152 -9.59 21.83 29.04
C ASN A 152 -10.10 21.27 30.38
N ILE A 153 -9.61 20.10 30.81
CA ILE A 153 -9.41 19.80 32.23
C ILE A 153 -8.11 19.01 32.38
N ALA A 154 -7.18 19.60 33.11
CA ALA A 154 -5.92 18.99 33.51
C ALA A 154 -6.13 17.94 34.62
N ASN A 155 -5.31 16.89 34.51
CA ASN A 155 -4.88 15.95 35.54
C ASN A 155 -5.83 14.83 36.02
N VAL A 156 -5.29 13.61 35.82
CA VAL A 156 -5.70 12.28 36.27
C VAL A 156 -6.78 11.60 35.41
N THR A 157 -6.35 10.99 34.30
CA THR A 157 -7.10 9.90 33.67
C THR A 157 -6.16 8.76 33.29
N LYS A 158 -6.21 7.71 34.10
CA LYS A 158 -5.99 6.34 33.65
C LYS A 158 -6.97 6.13 32.49
N ASN A 159 -6.48 5.89 31.28
CA ASN A 159 -7.26 5.77 30.02
C ASN A 159 -8.65 5.14 30.22
N ILE A 160 -9.69 5.99 30.34
CA ILE A 160 -11.09 5.54 30.44
C ILE A 160 -11.67 5.29 29.03
N ASP A 161 -11.07 5.87 27.99
CA ASP A 161 -11.53 5.71 26.60
C ASP A 161 -10.84 4.57 25.81
N GLY A 162 -9.89 3.86 26.43
CA GLY A 162 -9.16 2.76 25.76
C GLY A 162 -8.26 3.18 24.60
N ASN A 163 -8.01 4.49 24.44
CA ASN A 163 -7.08 5.03 23.45
C ASN A 163 -5.64 4.91 23.96
N GLU A 164 -4.72 4.52 23.09
CA GLU A 164 -3.30 4.45 23.41
C GLU A 164 -2.47 4.83 22.18
N VAL A 165 -1.18 5.09 22.41
CA VAL A 165 -0.22 5.21 21.30
C VAL A 165 0.21 3.82 20.88
N PHE A 166 0.15 3.54 19.58
CA PHE A 166 0.71 2.34 18.98
C PHE A 166 1.58 2.68 17.77
N ASN A 167 2.64 1.88 17.57
CA ASN A 167 3.63 2.09 16.51
C ASN A 167 3.54 1.02 15.43
N VAL A 168 3.57 1.45 14.16
CA VAL A 168 3.78 0.62 12.98
C VAL A 168 5.26 0.70 12.60
N SER A 169 5.96 -0.44 12.59
CA SER A 169 7.43 -0.46 12.74
C SER A 169 8.27 -0.73 11.48
N ASN A 170 7.66 -0.97 10.32
CA ASN A 170 8.37 -1.45 9.12
C ASN A 170 9.09 -0.37 8.29
N ASN A 171 8.99 0.92 8.67
CA ASN A 171 9.67 2.05 8.04
C ASN A 171 9.42 2.25 6.53
N LEU A 172 8.20 2.01 6.06
CA LEU A 172 7.86 2.05 4.63
C LEU A 172 7.08 3.30 4.19
N TYR A 173 6.76 4.21 5.11
CA TYR A 173 5.68 5.18 4.91
C TYR A 173 6.15 6.63 4.92
N THR A 174 5.62 7.44 4.00
CA THR A 174 5.77 8.90 3.99
C THR A 174 4.88 9.56 5.04
N TYR A 175 5.01 10.88 5.25
CA TYR A 175 4.17 11.60 6.21
C TYR A 175 2.68 11.56 5.83
N ASP A 176 2.36 11.64 4.53
CA ASP A 176 0.99 11.55 4.04
C ASP A 176 0.43 10.13 4.19
N ASP A 177 1.24 9.10 3.90
CA ASP A 177 0.88 7.70 4.16
C ASP A 177 0.56 7.48 5.65
N ALA A 178 1.34 8.08 6.53
CA ALA A 178 1.18 7.96 7.98
C ALA A 178 -0.17 8.47 8.47
N GLN A 179 -0.64 9.60 7.93
CA GLN A 179 -1.97 10.15 8.23
C GLN A 179 -3.07 9.17 7.79
N ALA A 180 -2.96 8.61 6.58
CA ALA A 180 -3.93 7.65 6.05
C ALA A 180 -3.94 6.35 6.87
N ILE A 181 -2.77 5.85 7.26
CA ILE A 181 -2.60 4.64 8.09
C ILE A 181 -3.29 4.81 9.44
N CYS A 182 -3.04 5.89 10.17
CA CYS A 182 -3.73 6.09 11.45
C CYS A 182 -5.23 6.23 11.27
N THR A 183 -5.68 6.95 10.23
CA THR A 183 -7.10 7.10 9.92
C THR A 183 -7.77 5.74 9.64
N SER A 184 -7.08 4.81 8.96
CA SER A 184 -7.57 3.45 8.71
C SER A 184 -7.85 2.64 9.98
N TYR A 185 -7.16 2.95 11.08
CA TYR A 185 -7.38 2.35 12.39
C TYR A 185 -8.42 3.11 13.23
N GLY A 186 -9.09 4.11 12.67
CA GLY A 186 -9.95 5.03 13.44
C GLY A 186 -9.15 5.87 14.45
N ALA A 187 -7.85 6.04 14.18
CA ALA A 187 -6.90 6.77 15.00
C ALA A 187 -6.42 8.04 14.27
N LYS A 188 -5.63 8.86 14.96
CA LYS A 188 -4.92 10.00 14.36
C LYS A 188 -3.41 9.84 14.58
N LEU A 189 -2.60 10.62 13.89
CA LEU A 189 -1.18 10.71 14.25
C LEU A 189 -1.06 11.12 15.73
N ALA A 190 -0.18 10.44 16.45
CA ALA A 190 0.04 10.74 17.85
C ALA A 190 0.76 12.08 18.01
N THR A 191 0.31 12.91 18.95
CA THR A 191 0.99 14.16 19.31
C THR A 191 2.22 13.87 20.18
N TYR A 192 3.13 14.85 20.31
CA TYR A 192 4.26 14.74 21.22
C TYR A 192 3.80 14.39 22.65
N ASP A 193 2.80 15.09 23.18
CA ASP A 193 2.28 14.88 24.55
C ASP A 193 1.74 13.46 24.75
N GLN A 194 1.06 12.89 23.74
CA GLN A 194 0.55 11.52 23.80
C GLN A 194 1.70 10.49 23.79
N ILE A 195 2.76 10.74 23.03
CA ILE A 195 3.95 9.88 22.99
C ILE A 195 4.74 10.01 24.31
N GLU A 196 4.85 11.21 24.87
CA GLU A 196 5.46 11.45 26.18
C GLU A 196 4.67 10.77 27.29
N GLN A 197 3.33 10.83 27.25
CA GLN A 197 2.48 10.08 28.17
C GLN A 197 2.69 8.56 28.02
N ALA A 198 2.79 8.05 26.79
CA ALA A 198 3.08 6.64 26.54
C ALA A 198 4.45 6.25 27.15
N TYR A 199 5.48 7.07 26.98
CA TYR A 199 6.80 6.88 27.61
C TYR A 199 6.71 6.85 29.14
N ASN A 200 6.00 7.81 29.75
CA ASN A 200 5.83 7.88 31.20
C ASN A 200 5.08 6.65 31.75
N ASN A 201 4.27 6.00 30.92
CA ASN A 201 3.57 4.74 31.23
C ASN A 201 4.36 3.48 30.84
N GLY A 202 5.64 3.59 30.49
CA GLY A 202 6.51 2.46 30.17
C GLY A 202 6.60 2.10 28.68
N GLY A 203 5.99 2.90 27.80
CA GLY A 203 6.09 2.71 26.36
C GLY A 203 7.53 2.77 25.85
N GLU A 204 7.91 1.78 25.06
CA GLU A 204 9.17 1.71 24.33
C GLU A 204 9.00 0.87 23.06
N TRP A 205 9.44 1.41 21.92
CA TRP A 205 9.42 0.65 20.66
C TRP A 205 10.67 0.81 19.80
N CYS A 206 11.56 1.76 20.13
CA CYS A 206 12.89 1.88 19.49
C CYS A 206 12.82 1.97 17.95
N ASN A 207 11.77 2.58 17.41
CA ASN A 207 11.57 2.72 15.97
C ASN A 207 10.96 4.08 15.64
N TYR A 208 11.59 4.83 14.74
CA TYR A 208 11.08 6.12 14.28
C TYR A 208 9.69 5.97 13.67
N GLY A 209 8.74 6.78 14.16
CA GLY A 209 7.40 6.84 13.61
C GLY A 209 6.97 8.26 13.33
N TRP A 210 6.40 8.50 12.14
CA TRP A 210 5.70 9.74 11.84
C TRP A 210 4.63 10.01 12.90
N SER A 211 4.63 11.23 13.39
CA SER A 211 3.83 11.76 14.49
C SER A 211 3.29 13.13 14.07
N ASP A 212 2.31 13.65 14.79
CA ASP A 212 1.68 14.93 14.46
C ASP A 212 2.72 16.06 14.35
N GLY A 213 2.50 17.01 13.45
CA GLY A 213 3.46 18.08 13.16
C GLY A 213 4.70 17.65 12.37
N GLN A 214 4.60 16.59 11.55
CA GLN A 214 5.71 16.08 10.70
C GLN A 214 6.98 15.76 11.49
N MET A 215 6.79 15.19 12.68
CA MET A 215 7.88 14.72 13.53
C MET A 215 8.05 13.22 13.40
N ILE A 216 9.29 12.74 13.48
CA ILE A 216 9.58 11.31 13.66
C ILE A 216 9.95 11.07 15.11
N LEU A 217 9.09 10.42 15.89
CA LEU A 217 9.29 10.29 17.33
C LEU A 217 9.35 8.81 17.75
N PHE A 218 10.16 8.52 18.77
CA PHE A 218 10.09 7.23 19.47
C PHE A 218 10.59 7.34 20.93
N PRO A 219 9.94 6.66 21.88
CA PRO A 219 10.34 6.63 23.28
C PRO A 219 11.34 5.51 23.57
N THR A 220 12.28 5.77 24.48
CA THR A 220 13.22 4.77 25.01
C THR A 220 13.36 4.88 26.51
N GLN A 221 13.08 3.78 27.22
CA GLN A 221 13.19 3.70 28.67
C GLN A 221 14.65 3.78 29.15
N LYS A 222 14.88 4.47 30.26
CA LYS A 222 16.21 4.61 30.87
C LYS A 222 16.84 3.26 31.22
N SER A 223 16.04 2.32 31.71
CA SER A 223 16.47 0.96 32.05
C SER A 223 16.97 0.19 30.82
N THR A 224 16.25 0.27 29.69
CA THR A 224 16.64 -0.32 28.41
C THR A 224 17.94 0.30 27.89
N TRP A 225 18.02 1.63 27.87
CA TRP A 225 19.25 2.33 27.49
C TRP A 225 20.46 1.93 28.34
N GLN A 226 20.31 1.83 29.67
CA GLN A 226 21.38 1.38 30.58
C GLN A 226 21.86 -0.05 30.30
N LYS A 227 20.95 -0.96 29.88
CA LYS A 227 21.33 -2.31 29.47
C LYS A 227 22.14 -2.28 28.17
N LEU A 228 21.72 -1.48 27.19
CA LEU A 228 22.41 -1.32 25.91
C LEU A 228 23.83 -0.75 26.10
N GLN A 229 24.04 0.17 27.05
CA GLN A 229 25.37 0.72 27.36
C GLN A 229 26.40 -0.34 27.79
N LYS A 230 25.96 -1.49 28.32
CA LYS A 230 26.86 -2.58 28.75
C LYS A 230 27.44 -3.38 27.58
N ASN A 231 26.89 -3.23 26.37
CA ASN A 231 27.37 -3.91 25.18
C ASN A 231 27.89 -2.88 24.17
N ALA A 232 29.20 -2.91 23.91
CA ALA A 232 29.85 -1.96 23.01
C ALA A 232 29.27 -1.98 21.57
N LYS A 233 28.74 -3.12 21.10
CA LYS A 233 28.09 -3.25 19.79
C LYS A 233 26.71 -2.58 19.74
N HIS A 234 25.98 -2.56 20.86
CA HIS A 234 24.59 -2.10 20.92
C HIS A 234 24.38 -0.79 21.68
N LYS A 235 25.45 -0.16 22.18
CA LYS A 235 25.37 1.05 23.01
C LYS A 235 24.67 2.25 22.35
N ASN A 236 24.60 2.26 21.02
CA ASN A 236 23.98 3.34 20.25
C ASN A 236 22.57 2.97 19.74
N ASP A 237 22.10 1.76 20.03
CA ASP A 237 20.76 1.33 19.65
C ASP A 237 19.73 2.08 20.51
N CYS A 238 18.57 2.35 19.92
CA CYS A 238 17.46 3.03 20.60
C CYS A 238 17.76 4.45 21.13
N GLY A 239 18.78 5.15 20.59
CA GLY A 239 19.01 6.55 20.93
C GLY A 239 19.32 6.81 22.41
N ARG A 240 18.68 7.83 23.00
CA ARG A 240 18.87 8.26 24.40
C ARG A 240 17.59 8.06 25.22
N PRO A 241 17.66 8.04 26.57
CA PRO A 241 16.47 7.98 27.40
C PRO A 241 15.51 9.15 27.11
N GLY A 242 14.21 8.86 27.07
CA GLY A 242 13.15 9.83 26.77
C GLY A 242 12.60 9.73 25.35
N ILE A 243 12.04 10.83 24.85
CA ILE A 243 11.52 10.93 23.47
C ILE A 243 12.64 11.36 22.52
N ASN A 244 12.87 10.55 21.50
CA ASN A 244 13.90 10.75 20.48
C ASN A 244 13.29 11.20 19.16
N GLY A 245 14.11 11.85 18.34
CA GLY A 245 13.75 12.33 17.01
C GLY A 245 13.32 13.80 16.98
N GLY A 246 12.58 14.20 15.95
CA GLY A 246 12.23 15.60 15.71
C GLY A 246 11.57 15.84 14.35
N PHE A 247 11.42 17.11 13.98
CA PHE A 247 10.88 17.53 12.69
C PHE A 247 11.78 17.10 11.53
N ILE A 248 11.17 16.71 10.42
CA ILE A 248 11.87 16.34 9.19
C ILE A 248 11.30 17.15 8.04
N ASP A 249 12.09 18.02 7.42
CA ASP A 249 11.65 18.92 6.35
C ASP A 249 11.07 18.18 5.13
N ASN A 250 11.62 17.00 4.81
CA ASN A 250 11.20 16.20 3.65
C ASN A 250 10.09 15.21 4.03
N PRO A 251 8.82 15.44 3.62
CA PRO A 251 7.69 14.58 3.98
C PRO A 251 7.72 13.23 3.25
N TYR A 252 8.51 13.08 2.18
CA TYR A 252 8.60 11.86 1.38
C TYR A 252 9.58 10.82 1.94
N MET A 253 10.25 11.12 3.06
CA MET A 253 11.10 10.16 3.76
C MET A 253 10.26 9.01 4.33
N LYS A 254 10.83 7.80 4.32
CA LYS A 254 10.13 6.60 4.77
C LYS A 254 10.48 6.24 6.21
N PHE A 255 9.47 6.23 7.06
CA PHE A 255 9.56 5.87 8.47
C PHE A 255 8.33 5.05 8.89
N GLY A 256 8.32 4.60 10.14
CA GLY A 256 7.16 3.97 10.75
C GLY A 256 6.06 4.99 11.01
N VAL A 257 5.06 4.61 11.79
CA VAL A 257 3.92 5.50 12.09
C VAL A 257 3.54 5.38 13.55
N ASN A 258 3.37 6.50 14.24
CA ASN A 258 2.80 6.55 15.59
C ASN A 258 1.34 7.01 15.49
N CYS A 259 0.41 6.14 15.88
CA CYS A 259 -1.00 6.44 15.91
C CYS A 259 -1.50 6.54 17.34
N TYR A 260 -2.50 7.38 17.58
CA TYR A 260 -3.22 7.50 18.83
C TYR A 260 -4.70 7.21 18.62
N GLY A 261 -5.19 6.18 19.30
CA GLY A 261 -6.58 5.71 19.21
C GLY A 261 -6.72 4.32 19.79
N LYS A 262 -7.82 3.64 19.49
CA LYS A 262 -8.04 2.26 19.94
C LYS A 262 -7.13 1.31 19.16
N LYS A 263 -6.13 0.76 19.84
CA LYS A 263 -5.18 -0.18 19.22
C LYS A 263 -5.90 -1.45 18.74
N PRO A 264 -5.62 -1.92 17.52
CA PRO A 264 -6.14 -3.19 17.03
C PRO A 264 -5.73 -4.38 17.91
N PRO A 265 -6.54 -5.45 17.97
CA PRO A 265 -6.12 -6.68 18.64
C PRO A 265 -4.88 -7.28 17.94
N PRO A 266 -3.96 -7.91 18.69
CA PRO A 266 -2.73 -8.46 18.12
C PRO A 266 -3.01 -9.63 17.19
N THR A 267 -2.28 -9.70 16.08
CA THR A 267 -2.23 -10.88 15.21
C THR A 267 -1.30 -11.95 15.79
N ALA A 268 -1.33 -13.16 15.22
CA ALA A 268 -0.39 -14.22 15.61
C ALA A 268 1.08 -13.80 15.39
N ASP A 269 1.37 -13.07 14.31
CA ASP A 269 2.71 -12.56 14.02
C ASP A 269 3.15 -11.48 15.01
N ASP A 270 2.23 -10.62 15.47
CA ASP A 270 2.51 -9.64 16.52
C ASP A 270 2.87 -10.33 17.83
N MET A 271 2.16 -11.41 18.17
CA MET A 271 2.47 -12.21 19.36
C MET A 271 3.83 -12.89 19.24
N ASN A 272 4.17 -13.44 18.07
CA ASN A 272 5.48 -14.03 17.81
C ASN A 272 6.61 -13.00 17.98
N ARG A 273 6.42 -11.79 17.43
CA ARG A 273 7.38 -10.68 17.57
C ARG A 273 7.51 -10.22 19.02
N LEU A 274 6.40 -10.13 19.75
CA LEU A 274 6.41 -9.80 21.17
C LEU A 274 7.19 -10.83 21.99
N SER A 275 6.92 -12.13 21.78
CA SER A 275 7.64 -13.21 22.45
C SER A 275 9.15 -13.21 22.14
N ALA A 276 9.53 -12.91 20.90
CA ALA A 276 10.94 -12.77 20.52
C ALA A 276 11.63 -11.59 21.24
N LYS A 277 10.91 -10.49 21.49
CA LYS A 277 11.44 -9.30 22.16
C LYS A 277 11.54 -9.39 23.68
N GLN A 278 10.83 -10.32 24.34
CA GLN A 278 10.81 -10.41 25.81
C GLN A 278 12.21 -10.51 26.45
N ASN A 279 13.16 -11.13 25.75
CA ASN A 279 14.53 -11.33 26.25
C ASN A 279 15.61 -10.63 25.40
N GLN A 280 15.24 -9.96 24.30
CA GLN A 280 16.16 -9.32 23.37
C GLN A 280 15.58 -8.00 22.84
N VAL A 281 16.27 -6.90 23.14
CA VAL A 281 15.89 -5.53 22.75
C VAL A 281 16.19 -5.28 21.26
N THR A 282 17.16 -6.00 20.71
CA THR A 282 17.69 -5.82 19.35
C THR A 282 17.56 -7.11 18.54
N PRO A 283 17.41 -7.04 17.21
CA PRO A 283 17.52 -8.21 16.35
C PRO A 283 18.87 -8.90 16.56
N MET A 284 18.87 -10.24 16.60
CA MET A 284 20.11 -11.02 16.62
C MET A 284 20.88 -10.78 15.33
N SER A 285 22.20 -10.58 15.42
CA SER A 285 23.04 -10.51 14.22
C SER A 285 23.07 -11.87 13.51
N ASP A 286 23.44 -11.91 12.23
CA ASP A 286 23.61 -13.18 11.50
C ASP A 286 24.61 -14.11 12.21
N GLU A 287 25.64 -13.54 12.83
CA GLU A 287 26.60 -14.27 13.66
C GLU A 287 25.94 -14.88 14.90
N ASP A 288 25.11 -14.10 15.59
CA ASP A 288 24.38 -14.56 16.79
C ASP A 288 23.32 -15.61 16.42
N LEU A 289 22.66 -15.48 15.27
CA LEU A 289 21.71 -16.46 14.74
C LEU A 289 22.40 -17.78 14.39
N ALA A 290 23.57 -17.71 13.74
CA ALA A 290 24.38 -18.88 13.42
C ALA A 290 24.90 -19.56 14.70
N LEU A 291 25.34 -18.78 15.69
CA LEU A 291 25.75 -19.29 16.99
C LEU A 291 24.58 -19.93 17.75
N GLN A 292 23.42 -19.27 17.77
CA GLN A 292 22.21 -19.76 18.43
C GLN A 292 21.73 -21.06 17.78
N SER A 293 21.74 -21.15 16.46
CA SER A 293 21.42 -22.38 15.73
C SER A 293 22.35 -23.54 16.10
N LYS A 294 23.66 -23.27 16.27
CA LYS A 294 24.61 -24.26 16.77
C LYS A 294 24.31 -24.65 18.23
N VAL A 295 24.04 -23.68 19.10
CA VAL A 295 23.68 -23.93 20.50
C VAL A 295 22.42 -24.79 20.60
N ASP A 296 21.39 -24.49 19.81
CA ASP A 296 20.12 -25.23 19.82
C ASP A 296 20.29 -26.66 19.29
N TYR A 297 21.11 -26.84 18.24
CA TYR A 297 21.52 -28.17 17.78
C TYR A 297 22.18 -28.97 18.92
N TRP A 298 23.15 -28.38 19.62
CA TRP A 298 23.85 -29.04 20.72
C TRP A 298 22.94 -29.31 21.92
N LYS A 299 22.01 -28.41 22.24
CA LYS A 299 21.00 -28.63 23.30
C LYS A 299 20.08 -29.80 22.96
N LYS A 300 19.53 -29.83 21.74
CA LYS A 300 18.62 -30.89 21.27
C LYS A 300 19.30 -32.26 21.25
N ASN A 301 20.60 -32.30 20.96
CA ASN A 301 21.37 -33.52 20.89
C ASN A 301 22.25 -33.76 22.13
N SER A 302 22.09 -32.97 23.20
CA SER A 302 22.98 -32.97 24.36
C SER A 302 23.12 -34.36 24.98
N SER A 303 22.02 -35.07 25.20
CA SER A 303 22.01 -36.41 25.78
C SER A 303 22.65 -37.50 24.90
N LYS A 304 22.77 -37.27 23.59
CA LYS A 304 23.29 -38.25 22.62
C LYS A 304 24.74 -37.97 22.22
N LEU A 305 25.08 -36.70 22.06
CA LEU A 305 26.35 -36.26 21.46
C LEU A 305 27.29 -35.60 22.47
N LEU A 306 26.80 -35.13 23.62
CA LEU A 306 27.63 -34.49 24.64
C LEU A 306 27.81 -35.43 25.82
N GLN A 307 29.04 -35.95 26.00
CA GLN A 307 29.43 -36.65 27.22
C GLN A 307 30.18 -35.69 28.15
N LEU A 308 29.62 -35.51 29.34
CA LEU A 308 30.24 -34.71 30.40
C LEU A 308 31.08 -35.64 31.28
N ASN A 309 32.32 -35.24 31.54
CA ASN A 309 33.18 -35.94 32.49
C ASN A 309 32.75 -35.63 33.93
N SER A 310 32.95 -36.61 34.82
CA SER A 310 32.83 -36.37 36.25
C SER A 310 33.90 -35.37 36.71
N TYR A 311 33.62 -34.64 37.80
CA TYR A 311 34.55 -33.65 38.37
C TYR A 311 35.90 -34.29 38.76
N ASN A 312 35.84 -35.52 39.28
CA ASN A 312 37.00 -36.41 39.41
C ASN A 312 36.52 -37.88 39.40
N THR A 313 37.42 -38.83 39.67
CA THR A 313 37.11 -40.28 39.65
C THR A 313 36.07 -40.72 40.69
N LYS A 314 35.70 -39.85 41.64
CA LYS A 314 34.80 -40.18 42.76
C LYS A 314 33.61 -39.23 42.91
N LYS A 315 33.59 -38.09 42.22
CA LYS A 315 32.58 -37.04 42.40
C LYS A 315 32.02 -36.54 41.06
N TRP A 316 30.70 -36.51 40.96
CA TRP A 316 29.96 -35.69 40.01
C TRP A 316 29.65 -34.35 40.67
N SER A 317 29.78 -33.21 39.99
CA SER A 317 29.48 -31.90 40.59
C SER A 317 28.75 -31.01 39.60
N SER A 318 27.61 -30.47 40.03
CA SER A 318 26.87 -29.42 39.31
C SER A 318 27.24 -28.02 39.78
N VAL A 319 27.65 -27.85 41.05
CA VAL A 319 28.62 -26.90 41.61
C VAL A 319 29.06 -27.50 42.97
N SER A 320 30.09 -26.94 43.63
CA SER A 320 30.82 -27.47 44.80
C SER A 320 29.99 -28.15 45.88
#